data_AF-A0AAW5SS69-F1
#
_entry.id   AF-A0AAW5SS69-F1
#
_cell.length_a   1.000
_cell.length_b   1.000
_cell.length_c   1.000
_cell.angle_alpha   90.00
_cell.angle_beta   90.00
_cell.angle_gamma   90.00
#
_symmetry.space_group_name_H-M   'P 1'
#
loop_
_entity.id
_entity.type
_entity.pdbx_description
1 polymer ?
#
loop_
_entity_poly.entity_id
_entity_poly.type
_entity_poly.pdbx_seq_one_letter_code
_entity_poly.pdbx_strand_id
1 'polypeptide(L)'
;MEFAVGFDDLANSDLIMGAIYKGGTQGTVADDPIGKLVPVGNQGGFRYKGSPIKESVRIAVVYTSGAEEEWPDHLDDKTGILTYYGDNRSPGQDLLGTRRKGNLLLKKVFAAIAATPADRANVPPFLFLEKVGTGRDVRFRGLLAPGATNHSADEALKAVWKESADGPYENYESLFTVLNADPVRRVWIDAVVEGVPPIEAPNCPTAWRSWVEGLEYDVLPKYAVGS
;
A
#
# COMPACT_ATOMS: atom_id res chain seq x y z
N MET A 1 -21.48 14.49 1.73
CA MET A 1 -20.44 15.53 1.59
C MET A 1 -19.12 14.80 1.77
N GLU A 2 -18.23 14.78 0.76
CA GLU A 2 -16.93 14.12 0.89
C GLU A 2 -16.08 14.91 1.90
N PHE A 3 -15.53 14.22 2.90
CA PHE A 3 -14.61 14.82 3.86
C PHE A 3 -13.26 15.06 3.18
N ALA A 4 -12.67 16.25 3.35
CA ALA A 4 -11.42 16.62 2.73
C ALA A 4 -10.49 17.35 3.71
N VAL A 5 -9.18 17.10 3.58
CA VAL A 5 -8.11 17.74 4.36
C VAL A 5 -7.29 18.64 3.44
N GLY A 6 -7.10 19.89 3.85
CA GLY A 6 -6.31 20.87 3.11
C GLY A 6 -4.82 20.51 3.05
N PHE A 7 -4.13 20.96 2.01
CA PHE A 7 -2.71 20.64 1.77
C PHE A 7 -1.77 21.06 2.91
N ASP A 8 -2.12 22.09 3.68
CA ASP A 8 -1.32 22.57 4.80
C ASP A 8 -1.57 21.80 6.10
N ASP A 9 -2.70 21.08 6.19
CA ASP A 9 -3.07 20.30 7.38
C ASP A 9 -2.62 18.84 7.30
N LEU A 10 -2.16 18.37 6.13
CA LEU A 10 -1.83 16.96 5.86
C LEU A 10 -0.80 16.37 6.83
N ALA A 11 0.18 17.16 7.25
CA ALA A 11 1.25 16.70 8.13
C ALA A 11 0.74 16.33 9.54
N ASN A 12 -0.44 16.83 9.93
CA ASN A 12 -1.03 16.61 11.25
C ASN A 12 -2.32 15.79 11.19
N SER A 13 -2.79 15.38 10.00
CA SER A 13 -4.05 14.68 9.85
C SER A 13 -3.92 13.17 10.08
N ASP A 14 -4.94 12.60 10.71
CA ASP A 14 -5.21 11.16 10.64
C ASP A 14 -5.57 10.76 9.19
N LEU A 15 -5.40 9.48 8.86
CA LEU A 15 -5.89 8.91 7.60
C LEU A 15 -7.27 8.27 7.79
N ILE A 16 -8.30 9.00 7.39
CA ILE A 16 -9.71 8.59 7.41
C ILE A 16 -10.09 7.95 6.08
N MET A 17 -10.80 6.82 6.14
CA MET A 17 -11.22 6.08 4.97
C MET A 17 -12.12 6.92 4.05
N GLY A 18 -11.79 6.97 2.76
CA GLY A 18 -12.56 7.71 1.76
C GLY A 18 -12.37 9.23 1.77
N ALA A 19 -11.61 9.76 2.73
CA ALA A 19 -11.26 11.18 2.78
C ALA A 19 -10.37 11.58 1.60
N ILE A 20 -10.55 12.81 1.11
CA ILE A 20 -9.71 13.42 0.08
C ILE A 20 -8.63 14.29 0.72
N TYR A 21 -7.39 14.05 0.35
CA TYR A 21 -6.22 14.83 0.79
C TYR A 21 -5.76 15.69 -0.37
N LYS A 22 -5.87 17.01 -0.19
CA LYS A 22 -5.67 17.97 -1.27
C LYS A 22 -4.21 18.10 -1.65
N GLY A 23 -3.93 18.10 -2.95
CA GLY A 23 -2.61 18.45 -3.48
C GLY A 23 -2.34 19.95 -3.38
N GLY A 24 -1.07 20.32 -3.51
CA GLY A 24 -0.67 21.72 -3.64
C GLY A 24 -1.04 22.31 -5.00
N THR A 25 -0.87 23.61 -5.15
CA THR A 25 -1.25 24.37 -6.36
C THR A 25 -0.08 25.10 -7.02
N GLN A 26 1.17 24.78 -6.66
CA GLN A 26 2.36 25.46 -7.17
C GLN A 26 2.78 25.02 -8.59
N GLY A 27 2.20 23.94 -9.10
CA GLY A 27 2.55 23.33 -10.38
C GLY A 27 3.80 22.44 -10.34
N THR A 28 4.34 22.14 -9.15
CA THR A 28 5.62 21.42 -9.00
C THR A 28 5.44 20.02 -8.41
N VAL A 29 6.50 19.22 -8.37
CA VAL A 29 6.48 17.92 -7.68
C VAL A 29 6.24 18.03 -6.17
N ALA A 30 6.41 19.22 -5.59
CA ALA A 30 6.13 19.47 -4.17
C ALA A 30 4.63 19.47 -3.85
N ASP A 31 3.77 19.59 -4.87
CA ASP A 31 2.32 19.56 -4.69
C ASP A 31 1.76 18.14 -4.46
N ASP A 32 2.60 17.11 -4.51
CA ASP A 32 2.21 15.73 -4.17
C ASP A 32 1.82 15.65 -2.68
N PRO A 33 0.56 15.30 -2.35
CA PRO A 33 0.11 15.27 -0.95
C PRO A 33 0.66 14.08 -0.19
N ILE A 34 1.01 12.98 -0.88
CA ILE A 34 1.45 11.74 -0.25
C ILE A 34 2.70 11.97 0.58
N GLY A 35 3.69 12.69 0.04
CA GLY A 35 4.93 13.02 0.76
C GLY A 35 4.72 13.85 2.04
N LYS A 36 3.61 14.61 2.13
CA LYS A 36 3.21 15.34 3.35
C LYS A 36 2.46 14.45 4.35
N LEU A 37 1.66 13.50 3.87
CA LEU A 37 0.95 12.53 4.71
C LEU A 37 1.90 11.50 5.32
N VAL A 38 2.87 11.04 4.54
CA VAL A 38 3.84 10.02 4.93
C VAL A 38 5.14 10.37 4.22
N PRO A 39 6.30 10.46 4.90
CA PRO A 39 7.56 10.93 4.30
C PRO A 39 8.22 9.86 3.42
N VAL A 40 7.52 9.46 2.36
CA VAL A 40 7.95 8.57 1.29
C VAL A 40 8.28 9.40 0.04
N GLY A 41 8.77 8.75 -1.03
CA GLY A 41 9.01 9.43 -2.30
C GLY A 41 7.74 10.10 -2.87
N ASN A 42 7.91 11.02 -3.83
CA ASN A 42 6.82 11.81 -4.42
C ASN A 42 6.39 11.36 -5.83
N GLN A 43 6.83 10.17 -6.26
CA GLN A 43 6.55 9.62 -7.59
C GLN A 43 6.43 8.10 -7.53
N GLY A 44 5.83 7.48 -8.56
CA GLY A 44 5.69 6.03 -8.70
C GLY A 44 4.52 5.45 -7.90
N GLY A 45 4.15 4.21 -8.25
CA GLY A 45 3.07 3.47 -7.58
C GLY A 45 3.49 2.94 -6.20
N PHE A 46 4.65 2.28 -6.10
CA PHE A 46 5.27 1.96 -4.81
C PHE A 46 6.13 3.11 -4.31
N ARG A 47 5.85 3.54 -3.07
CA ARG A 47 6.65 4.55 -2.38
C ARG A 47 6.87 4.09 -0.94
N TYR A 48 8.08 4.21 -0.42
CA TYR A 48 8.38 3.69 0.91
C TYR A 48 9.45 4.53 1.62
N LYS A 49 9.49 4.42 2.95
CA LYS A 49 10.56 4.97 3.80
C LYS A 49 11.49 3.84 4.21
N GLY A 50 12.74 3.90 3.77
CA GLY A 50 13.75 2.87 4.02
C GLY A 50 14.26 2.23 2.73
N SER A 51 14.77 1.00 2.81
CA SER A 51 15.32 0.28 1.65
C SER A 51 14.91 -1.19 1.66
N PRO A 52 14.27 -1.69 0.58
CA PRO A 52 13.99 -3.11 0.40
C PRO A 52 15.27 -3.97 0.37
N ILE A 53 16.36 -3.43 -0.19
CA ILE A 53 17.65 -4.13 -0.25
C ILE A 53 18.23 -4.32 1.16
N LYS A 54 18.18 -3.27 1.99
CA LYS A 54 18.69 -3.29 3.37
C LYS A 54 17.67 -3.77 4.40
N GLU A 55 16.48 -4.22 3.99
CA GLU A 55 15.41 -4.71 4.87
C GLU A 55 15.05 -3.71 5.99
N SER A 56 14.97 -2.44 5.61
CA SER A 56 14.75 -1.33 6.54
C SER A 56 13.50 -0.51 6.21
N VAL A 57 12.60 -1.08 5.40
CA VAL A 57 11.35 -0.41 5.06
C VAL A 57 10.47 -0.35 6.31
N ARG A 58 10.10 0.87 6.70
CA ARG A 58 9.27 1.12 7.90
C ARG A 58 7.79 1.25 7.58
N ILE A 59 7.50 1.90 6.46
CA ILE A 59 6.15 2.11 5.95
C ILE A 59 6.20 2.23 4.44
N ALA A 60 5.14 1.77 3.79
CA ALA A 60 4.97 1.84 2.36
C ALA A 60 3.61 2.45 1.99
N VAL A 61 3.56 3.00 0.80
CA VAL A 61 2.37 3.50 0.12
C VAL A 61 2.24 2.74 -1.18
N VAL A 62 1.04 2.23 -1.40
CA VAL A 62 0.55 1.76 -2.70
C VAL A 62 -0.27 2.89 -3.29
N TYR A 63 0.14 3.39 -4.45
CA TYR A 63 -0.54 4.47 -5.14
C TYR A 63 -0.96 4.01 -6.53
N THR A 64 -2.24 4.22 -6.87
CA THR A 64 -2.73 4.03 -8.24
C THR A 64 -3.35 5.30 -8.79
N SER A 65 -3.09 5.57 -10.07
CA SER A 65 -3.76 6.63 -10.83
C SER A 65 -5.06 6.15 -11.47
N GLY A 66 -5.28 4.82 -11.54
CA GLY A 66 -6.36 4.19 -12.31
C GLY A 66 -6.23 4.34 -13.83
N ALA A 67 -5.12 4.89 -14.35
CA ALA A 67 -4.95 5.20 -15.77
C ALA A 67 -4.30 4.08 -16.60
N GLU A 68 -3.70 3.09 -15.94
CA GLU A 68 -2.96 2.02 -16.62
C GLU A 68 -3.87 0.83 -16.90
N GLU A 69 -4.51 0.83 -18.07
CA GLU A 69 -5.40 -0.26 -18.52
C GLU A 69 -4.69 -1.62 -18.60
N GLU A 70 -3.39 -1.59 -18.89
CA GLU A 70 -2.56 -2.79 -18.99
C GLU A 70 -2.33 -3.52 -17.67
N TRP A 71 -2.49 -2.81 -16.56
CA TRP A 71 -2.24 -3.25 -15.19
C TRP A 71 -3.41 -2.77 -14.32
N PRO A 72 -4.57 -3.44 -14.40
CA PRO A 72 -5.81 -2.96 -13.81
C PRO A 72 -5.81 -3.17 -12.29
N ASP A 73 -5.07 -2.33 -11.57
CA ASP A 73 -5.14 -2.26 -10.11
C ASP A 73 -6.62 -2.11 -9.70
N HIS A 74 -7.11 -3.01 -8.84
CA HIS A 74 -8.54 -3.11 -8.55
C HIS A 74 -8.79 -3.44 -7.09
N LEU A 75 -9.56 -2.59 -6.41
CA LEU A 75 -10.10 -2.86 -5.08
C LEU A 75 -11.54 -3.34 -5.23
N ASP A 76 -11.79 -4.58 -4.82
CA ASP A 76 -13.13 -5.16 -4.78
C ASP A 76 -13.90 -4.62 -3.56
N ASP A 77 -14.90 -3.78 -3.82
CA ASP A 77 -15.73 -3.15 -2.79
C ASP A 77 -16.63 -4.14 -2.01
N LYS A 78 -16.68 -5.42 -2.39
CA LYS A 78 -17.43 -6.47 -1.67
C LYS A 78 -16.59 -7.35 -0.76
N THR A 79 -15.28 -7.40 -0.98
CA THR A 79 -14.36 -8.28 -0.25
C THR A 79 -13.26 -7.50 0.46
N GLY A 80 -12.99 -6.26 0.03
CA GLY A 80 -11.90 -5.45 0.55
C GLY A 80 -10.53 -5.94 0.08
N ILE A 81 -10.50 -6.81 -0.95
CA ILE A 81 -9.27 -7.31 -1.55
C ILE A 81 -8.84 -6.34 -2.66
N LEU A 82 -7.62 -5.84 -2.54
CA LEU A 82 -6.92 -5.08 -3.57
C LEU A 82 -6.01 -6.03 -4.37
N THR A 83 -6.30 -6.16 -5.66
CA THR A 83 -5.32 -6.64 -6.64
C THR A 83 -4.46 -5.47 -7.08
N TYR A 84 -3.14 -5.58 -6.90
CA TYR A 84 -2.20 -4.54 -7.27
C TYR A 84 -1.00 -5.12 -8.03
N TYR A 85 -0.59 -4.43 -9.09
CA TYR A 85 0.49 -4.90 -9.97
C TYR A 85 1.82 -4.24 -9.67
N GLY A 86 2.88 -5.05 -9.76
CA GLY A 86 4.26 -4.72 -9.49
C GLY A 86 4.85 -3.58 -10.33
N ASP A 87 6.09 -3.21 -10.02
CA ASP A 87 6.79 -2.10 -10.68
C ASP A 87 7.64 -2.51 -11.90
N ASN A 88 7.53 -3.77 -12.37
CA ASN A 88 8.11 -4.19 -13.65
C ASN A 88 7.08 -4.09 -14.77
N ARG A 89 6.94 -2.90 -15.36
CA ARG A 89 5.89 -2.58 -16.35
C ARG A 89 6.40 -2.45 -17.79
N SER A 90 7.60 -2.94 -18.08
CA SER A 90 8.19 -2.93 -19.43
C SER A 90 9.25 -4.02 -19.58
N PRO A 91 9.50 -4.53 -20.80
CA PRO A 91 10.61 -5.46 -21.06
C PRO A 91 11.99 -4.89 -20.74
N GLY A 92 12.98 -5.79 -20.71
CA GLY A 92 14.40 -5.43 -20.64
C GLY A 92 15.00 -5.39 -19.23
N GLN A 93 14.26 -5.79 -18.19
CA GLN A 93 14.78 -5.96 -16.84
C GLN A 93 14.22 -7.22 -16.17
N ASP A 94 15.02 -7.79 -15.25
CA ASP A 94 14.61 -8.89 -14.38
C ASP A 94 13.43 -8.47 -13.47
N LEU A 95 12.57 -9.43 -13.13
CA LEU A 95 11.37 -9.24 -12.29
C LEU A 95 11.66 -8.44 -11.00
N LEU A 96 12.83 -8.68 -10.37
CA LEU A 96 13.27 -8.01 -9.14
C LEU A 96 14.28 -6.88 -9.41
N GLY A 97 14.71 -6.76 -10.67
CA GLY A 97 15.68 -5.80 -11.18
C GLY A 97 15.20 -4.35 -11.21
N THR A 98 13.92 -4.09 -10.90
CA THR A 98 13.28 -2.78 -11.04
C THR A 98 14.02 -1.64 -10.32
N ARG A 99 13.99 -0.45 -10.91
CA ARG A 99 14.70 0.74 -10.36
C ARG A 99 14.26 1.09 -8.94
N ARG A 100 12.97 0.93 -8.64
CA ARG A 100 12.35 1.26 -7.35
C ARG A 100 12.19 0.05 -6.44
N LYS A 101 12.61 -1.14 -6.85
CA LYS A 101 12.63 -2.34 -6.01
C LYS A 101 11.25 -2.67 -5.39
N GLY A 102 10.16 -2.28 -6.05
CA GLY A 102 8.79 -2.59 -5.62
C GLY A 102 8.53 -4.10 -5.64
N ASN A 103 8.89 -4.78 -6.72
CA ASN A 103 8.78 -6.23 -6.82
C ASN A 103 9.66 -6.98 -5.80
N LEU A 104 10.84 -6.43 -5.49
CA LEU A 104 11.67 -6.98 -4.41
C LEU A 104 10.98 -6.81 -3.04
N LEU A 105 10.35 -5.66 -2.79
CA LEU A 105 9.58 -5.44 -1.57
C LEU A 105 8.40 -6.41 -1.48
N LEU A 106 7.62 -6.57 -2.56
CA LEU A 106 6.52 -7.53 -2.64
C LEU A 106 6.99 -8.95 -2.32
N LYS A 107 8.04 -9.44 -3.00
CA LYS A 107 8.59 -10.77 -2.74
C LYS A 107 8.93 -10.99 -1.27
N LYS A 108 9.58 -10.02 -0.62
CA LYS A 108 9.96 -10.11 0.80
C LYS A 108 8.76 -10.10 1.74
N VAL A 109 7.80 -9.22 1.48
CA VAL A 109 6.62 -9.04 2.32
C VAL A 109 5.69 -10.24 2.26
N PHE A 110 5.44 -10.79 1.08
CA PHE A 110 4.55 -11.94 0.93
C PHE A 110 5.19 -13.25 1.40
N ALA A 111 6.52 -13.36 1.41
CA ALA A 111 7.20 -14.49 2.06
C ALA A 111 6.87 -14.59 3.56
N ALA A 112 6.58 -13.47 4.23
CA ALA A 112 6.22 -13.47 5.65
C ALA A 112 4.81 -13.99 5.95
N ILE A 113 3.91 -14.04 4.96
CA ILE A 113 2.54 -14.59 5.12
C ILE A 113 2.62 -16.08 5.49
N ALA A 114 3.50 -16.83 4.83
CA ALA A 114 3.70 -18.26 5.07
C ALA A 114 4.59 -18.56 6.30
N ALA A 115 5.02 -17.53 7.04
CA ALA A 115 6.06 -17.63 8.06
C ALA A 115 5.51 -17.39 9.48
N THR A 116 6.39 -17.06 10.43
CA THR A 116 6.04 -16.91 11.85
C THR A 116 5.48 -15.52 12.18
N PRO A 117 4.81 -15.33 13.33
CA PRO A 117 4.44 -13.99 13.81
C PRO A 117 5.63 -13.02 13.91
N ALA A 118 6.83 -13.52 14.23
CA ALA A 118 8.04 -12.71 14.28
C ALA A 118 8.47 -12.20 12.90
N ASP A 119 8.27 -13.01 11.85
CA ASP A 119 8.51 -12.59 10.48
C ASP A 119 7.50 -11.53 10.03
N ARG A 120 6.21 -11.72 10.37
CA ARG A 120 5.15 -10.74 10.09
C ARG A 120 5.34 -9.43 10.85
N ALA A 121 5.93 -9.46 12.03
CA ALA A 121 6.26 -8.25 12.79
C ALA A 121 7.27 -7.34 12.06
N ASN A 122 8.05 -7.90 11.13
CA ASN A 122 8.98 -7.14 10.27
C ASN A 122 8.34 -6.63 8.98
N VAL A 123 7.08 -6.96 8.70
CA VAL A 123 6.37 -6.45 7.52
C VAL A 123 5.96 -4.99 7.76
N PRO A 124 6.34 -4.05 6.88
CA PRO A 124 5.88 -2.67 6.99
C PRO A 124 4.39 -2.56 6.67
N PRO A 125 3.64 -1.67 7.35
CA PRO A 125 2.29 -1.33 6.92
C PRO A 125 2.29 -0.66 5.55
N PHE A 126 1.28 -0.99 4.76
CA PHE A 126 1.03 -0.41 3.44
C PHE A 126 -0.23 0.46 3.50
N LEU A 127 -0.12 1.71 3.03
CA LEU A 127 -1.25 2.64 2.94
C LEU A 127 -1.69 2.74 1.48
N PHE A 128 -2.97 2.48 1.19
CA PHE A 128 -3.50 2.56 -0.16
C PHE A 128 -4.07 3.95 -0.44
N LEU A 129 -3.58 4.59 -1.50
CA LEU A 129 -4.02 5.90 -1.96
C LEU A 129 -4.36 5.84 -3.45
N GLU A 130 -5.48 6.41 -3.85
CA GLU A 130 -5.87 6.52 -5.26
C GLU A 130 -5.93 7.99 -5.68
N LYS A 131 -5.59 8.28 -6.93
CA LYS A 131 -5.75 9.63 -7.50
C LYS A 131 -7.23 10.02 -7.57
N VAL A 132 -7.54 11.29 -7.30
CA VAL A 132 -8.88 11.86 -7.50
C VAL A 132 -8.84 13.01 -8.50
N GLY A 133 -9.71 12.96 -9.50
CA GLY A 133 -9.88 14.02 -10.49
C GLY A 133 -8.63 14.28 -11.34
N THR A 134 -8.50 15.51 -11.82
CA THR A 134 -7.42 15.92 -12.74
C THR A 134 -6.19 16.48 -12.03
N GLY A 135 -6.34 16.92 -10.78
CA GLY A 135 -5.28 17.49 -9.95
C GLY A 135 -4.35 16.44 -9.32
N ARG A 136 -3.76 16.80 -8.18
CA ARG A 136 -2.88 15.92 -7.38
C ARG A 136 -3.55 15.37 -6.13
N ASP A 137 -4.84 15.64 -5.95
CA ASP A 137 -5.62 15.14 -4.84
C ASP A 137 -5.60 13.61 -4.83
N VAL A 138 -5.58 13.06 -3.63
CA VAL A 138 -5.62 11.60 -3.41
C VAL A 138 -6.71 11.25 -2.42
N ARG A 139 -7.33 10.08 -2.59
CA ARG A 139 -8.26 9.50 -1.64
C ARG A 139 -7.57 8.38 -0.89
N PHE A 140 -7.70 8.36 0.44
CA PHE A 140 -7.22 7.24 1.23
C PHE A 140 -8.20 6.07 1.12
N ARG A 141 -7.66 4.89 0.80
CA ARG A 141 -8.40 3.65 0.56
C ARG A 141 -8.03 2.54 1.55
N GLY A 142 -7.33 2.86 2.63
CA GLY A 142 -7.20 2.00 3.81
C GLY A 142 -5.78 1.53 4.09
N LEU A 143 -5.65 0.93 5.27
CA LEU A 143 -4.45 0.20 5.70
C LEU A 143 -4.52 -1.22 5.13
N LEU A 144 -3.44 -1.65 4.49
CA LEU A 144 -3.35 -2.94 3.82
C LEU A 144 -2.49 -3.92 4.62
N ALA A 145 -2.97 -5.16 4.73
CA ALA A 145 -2.16 -6.34 5.02
C ALA A 145 -1.89 -7.12 3.72
N PRO A 146 -0.70 -7.70 3.53
CA PRO A 146 -0.43 -8.57 2.38
C PRO A 146 -1.17 -9.90 2.55
N GLY A 147 -1.72 -10.42 1.46
CA GLY A 147 -2.55 -11.61 1.44
C GLY A 147 -4.03 -11.34 1.67
N ALA A 148 -4.82 -12.41 1.63
CA ALA A 148 -6.26 -12.40 1.84
C ALA A 148 -6.76 -13.74 2.41
N THR A 149 -7.90 -13.70 3.09
CA THR A 149 -8.59 -14.92 3.54
C THR A 149 -8.89 -15.83 2.36
N ASN A 150 -8.78 -17.16 2.56
CA ASN A 150 -9.00 -18.19 1.54
C ASN A 150 -8.07 -18.13 0.32
N HIS A 151 -6.95 -17.42 0.42
CA HIS A 151 -5.88 -17.44 -0.59
C HIS A 151 -4.60 -17.96 0.07
N SER A 152 -3.94 -18.90 -0.61
CA SER A 152 -2.60 -19.34 -0.26
C SER A 152 -1.56 -18.24 -0.50
N ALA A 153 -0.36 -18.39 0.05
CA ALA A 153 0.73 -17.44 -0.18
C ALA A 153 1.11 -17.32 -1.67
N ASP A 154 1.04 -18.43 -2.42
CA ASP A 154 1.35 -18.46 -3.86
C ASP A 154 0.25 -17.78 -4.70
N GLU A 155 -1.01 -17.87 -4.28
CA GLU A 155 -2.12 -17.13 -4.91
C GLU A 155 -2.07 -15.64 -4.57
N ALA A 156 -1.59 -15.30 -3.37
CA ALA A 156 -1.47 -13.93 -2.90
C ALA A 156 -0.36 -13.14 -3.61
N LEU A 157 0.69 -13.80 -4.12
CA LEU A 157 1.72 -13.18 -4.93
C LEU A 157 2.14 -14.09 -6.08
N LYS A 158 1.73 -13.76 -7.30
CA LYS A 158 2.05 -14.54 -8.51
C LYS A 158 2.83 -13.71 -9.52
N ALA A 159 3.82 -14.33 -10.15
CA ALA A 159 4.44 -13.78 -11.34
C ALA A 159 3.48 -13.97 -12.53
N VAL A 160 3.13 -12.87 -13.19
CA VAL A 160 2.29 -12.85 -14.39
C VAL A 160 3.12 -12.45 -15.59
N TRP A 161 2.96 -13.20 -16.68
CA TRP A 161 3.59 -12.92 -17.95
C TRP A 161 2.75 -11.94 -18.76
N LYS A 162 3.41 -10.99 -19.43
CA LYS A 162 2.79 -10.08 -20.38
C LYS A 162 3.59 -10.01 -21.67
N GLU A 163 2.88 -10.09 -22.77
CA GLU A 163 3.42 -9.85 -24.10
C GLU A 163 3.34 -8.36 -24.44
N SER A 164 4.38 -7.82 -25.08
CA SER A 164 4.40 -6.46 -25.61
C SER A 164 5.15 -6.41 -26.94
N ALA A 165 5.07 -5.28 -27.64
CA ALA A 165 5.79 -5.08 -28.89
C ALA A 165 7.32 -5.23 -28.73
N ASP A 166 7.86 -4.89 -27.55
CA ASP A 166 9.28 -4.95 -27.24
C ASP A 166 9.71 -6.31 -26.63
N GLY A 167 8.78 -7.27 -26.58
CA GLY A 167 8.99 -8.64 -26.10
C GLY A 167 8.22 -8.97 -24.81
N PRO A 168 8.30 -10.23 -24.36
CA PRO A 168 7.65 -10.68 -23.14
C PRO A 168 8.41 -10.22 -21.90
N TYR A 169 7.67 -10.04 -20.82
CA TYR A 169 8.23 -9.75 -19.50
C TYR A 169 7.29 -10.20 -18.39
N GLU A 170 7.84 -10.40 -17.19
CA GLU A 170 7.08 -10.78 -16.01
C GLU A 170 6.87 -9.58 -15.09
N ASN A 171 5.72 -9.52 -14.45
CA ASN A 171 5.47 -8.63 -13.32
C ASN A 171 4.81 -9.40 -12.17
N TYR A 172 4.73 -8.81 -10.99
CA TYR A 172 3.91 -9.39 -9.92
C TYR A 172 2.46 -8.93 -10.01
N GLU A 173 1.53 -9.85 -9.79
CA GLU A 173 0.18 -9.56 -9.30
C GLU A 173 0.15 -9.91 -7.81
N SER A 174 -0.29 -8.97 -6.99
CA SER A 174 -0.32 -9.09 -5.53
C SER A 174 -1.71 -8.82 -4.98
N LEU A 175 -2.12 -9.61 -3.98
CA LEU A 175 -3.37 -9.45 -3.26
C LEU A 175 -3.11 -8.85 -1.88
N PHE A 176 -3.78 -7.74 -1.58
CA PHE A 176 -3.77 -7.13 -0.25
C PHE A 176 -5.20 -7.08 0.30
N THR A 177 -5.34 -7.16 1.62
CA THR A 177 -6.62 -6.96 2.29
C THR A 177 -6.66 -5.61 2.99
N VAL A 178 -7.74 -4.85 2.76
CA VAL A 178 -8.02 -3.61 3.49
C VAL A 178 -8.52 -3.94 4.89
N LEU A 179 -7.69 -3.65 5.89
CA LEU A 179 -7.96 -3.91 7.30
C LEU A 179 -8.98 -2.93 7.89
N ASN A 180 -9.70 -3.40 8.91
CA ASN A 180 -10.58 -2.64 9.76
C ASN A 180 -9.79 -1.66 10.66
N ALA A 181 -9.30 -0.59 10.04
CA ALA A 181 -8.47 0.43 10.65
C ALA A 181 -8.89 1.81 10.14
N ASP A 182 -10.00 2.33 10.67
CA ASP A 182 -10.52 3.65 10.31
C ASP A 182 -10.91 4.46 11.56
N PRO A 183 -10.24 5.60 11.85
CA PRO A 183 -9.09 6.14 11.14
C PRO A 183 -7.76 5.44 11.51
N VAL A 184 -6.80 5.48 10.59
CA VAL A 184 -5.38 5.23 10.93
C VAL A 184 -4.80 6.50 11.54
N ARG A 185 -4.41 6.43 12.81
CA ARG A 185 -4.01 7.62 13.59
C ARG A 185 -2.64 8.15 13.18
N ARG A 186 -2.53 9.48 13.08
CA ARG A 186 -1.27 10.21 12.83
C ARG A 186 -0.16 9.78 13.79
N VAL A 187 -0.47 9.70 15.07
CA VAL A 187 0.48 9.30 16.12
C VAL A 187 1.08 7.91 15.88
N TRP A 188 0.29 6.97 15.32
CA TRP A 188 0.78 5.64 14.96
C TRP A 188 1.72 5.71 13.76
N ILE A 189 1.32 6.44 12.71
CA ILE A 189 2.13 6.62 11.50
C ILE A 189 3.47 7.29 11.83
N ASP A 190 3.48 8.31 12.69
CA ASP A 190 4.72 9.00 13.13
C ASP A 190 5.66 8.04 13.86
N ALA A 191 5.14 7.29 14.83
CA ALA A 191 5.95 6.34 15.57
C ALA A 191 6.57 5.27 14.65
N VAL A 192 5.80 4.73 13.70
CA VAL A 192 6.29 3.76 12.71
C VAL A 192 7.36 4.38 11.81
N VAL A 193 7.14 5.61 11.33
CA VAL A 193 8.12 6.35 10.51
C VAL A 193 9.43 6.56 11.26
N GLU A 194 9.38 6.85 12.56
CA GLU A 194 10.56 7.02 13.42
C GLU A 194 11.26 5.69 13.73
N GLY A 195 10.61 4.56 13.45
CA GLY A 195 11.18 3.22 13.55
C GLY A 195 10.70 2.41 14.76
N VAL A 196 9.65 2.86 15.44
CA VAL A 196 8.95 2.03 16.42
C VAL A 196 8.28 0.87 15.67
N PRO A 197 8.44 -0.39 16.11
CA PRO A 197 7.73 -1.52 15.50
C PRO A 197 6.21 -1.27 15.46
N PRO A 198 5.51 -1.57 14.35
CA PRO A 198 4.09 -1.24 14.19
C PRO A 198 3.17 -1.73 15.32
N ILE A 199 3.46 -2.91 15.88
CA ILE A 199 2.67 -3.49 16.99
C ILE A 199 2.95 -2.83 18.34
N GLU A 200 4.08 -2.14 18.47
CA GLU A 200 4.49 -1.45 19.71
C GLU A 200 4.15 0.05 19.65
N ALA A 201 3.90 0.57 18.45
CA ALA A 201 3.53 1.96 18.24
C ALA A 201 2.19 2.32 18.92
N PRO A 202 2.07 3.54 19.48
CA PRO A 202 0.83 4.01 20.09
C PRO A 202 -0.30 3.97 19.06
N ASN A 203 -1.51 3.63 19.52
CA ASN A 203 -2.70 3.52 18.67
C ASN A 203 -2.55 2.55 17.48
N CYS A 204 -1.70 1.50 17.62
CA CYS A 204 -1.68 0.40 16.67
C CYS A 204 -3.11 -0.11 16.43
N PRO A 205 -3.59 -0.12 15.16
CA PRO A 205 -4.89 -0.68 14.83
C PRO A 205 -4.99 -2.13 15.29
N THR A 206 -6.12 -2.50 15.91
CA THR A 206 -6.35 -3.88 16.37
C THR A 206 -6.26 -4.87 15.21
N ALA A 207 -6.86 -4.55 14.06
CA ALA A 207 -6.79 -5.39 12.86
C ALA A 207 -5.35 -5.64 12.37
N TRP A 208 -4.46 -4.65 12.49
CA TRP A 208 -3.04 -4.82 12.16
C TRP A 208 -2.35 -5.79 13.13
N ARG A 209 -2.61 -5.64 14.44
CA ARG A 209 -2.08 -6.55 15.46
C ARG A 209 -2.56 -7.99 15.24
N SER A 210 -3.86 -8.18 15.01
CA SER A 210 -4.45 -9.49 14.72
C SER A 210 -3.82 -10.15 13.48
N TRP A 211 -3.54 -9.38 12.43
CA TRP A 211 -2.84 -9.89 11.26
C TRP A 211 -1.38 -10.31 11.59
N VAL A 212 -0.63 -9.50 12.34
CA VAL A 212 0.75 -9.84 12.72
C VAL A 212 0.77 -11.09 13.61
N GLU A 213 -0.05 -11.14 14.65
CA GLU A 213 -0.01 -12.20 15.66
C GLU A 213 -0.65 -13.50 15.17
N GLY A 214 -1.81 -13.41 14.50
CA GLY A 214 -2.64 -14.56 14.14
C GLY A 214 -2.81 -14.82 12.63
N LEU A 215 -2.27 -13.96 11.75
CA LEU A 215 -2.62 -13.95 10.32
C LEU A 215 -4.14 -13.80 10.10
N GLU A 216 -4.80 -13.07 11.00
CA GLU A 216 -6.23 -12.79 10.92
C GLU A 216 -6.49 -11.53 10.10
N TYR A 217 -7.28 -11.66 9.03
CA TYR A 217 -7.67 -10.56 8.17
C TYR A 217 -9.01 -9.97 8.64
N ASP A 218 -8.98 -9.10 9.65
CA ASP A 218 -10.15 -8.31 10.05
C ASP A 218 -10.43 -7.24 8.98
N VAL A 219 -11.31 -7.56 8.03
CA VAL A 219 -11.65 -6.72 6.87
C VAL A 219 -12.49 -5.52 7.31
N LEU A 220 -12.20 -4.34 6.75
CA LEU A 220 -12.99 -3.15 7.02
C LEU A 220 -14.50 -3.38 6.74
N PRO A 221 -15.41 -3.16 7.70
CA PRO A 221 -16.81 -3.61 7.59
C PRO A 221 -17.58 -3.12 6.37
N LYS A 222 -17.23 -1.95 5.82
CA LYS A 222 -17.87 -1.44 4.60
C LYS A 222 -17.63 -2.34 3.37
N TYR A 223 -16.59 -3.17 3.44
CA TYR A 223 -16.20 -4.16 2.45
C TYR A 223 -16.61 -5.58 2.84
N ALA A 224 -17.33 -5.78 3.96
CA ALA A 224 -17.76 -7.11 4.42
C ALA A 224 -19.19 -7.45 3.97
N VAL A 225 -19.69 -6.83 2.90
CA VAL A 225 -21.07 -7.02 2.44
C VAL A 225 -21.11 -8.16 1.41
N GLY A 226 -21.22 -9.39 1.90
CA GLY A 226 -21.47 -10.57 1.05
C GLY A 226 -20.90 -11.91 1.52
N SER A 227 -20.76 -12.15 2.83
CA SER A 227 -20.57 -13.50 3.38
C SER A 227 -21.89 -14.21 3.64
#